data_AF-A0A349YHG5-F1
#
_entry.id   AF-A0A349YHG5-F1
#
_cell.length_a   1.000
_cell.length_b   1.000
_cell.length_c   1.000
_cell.angle_alpha   90.00
_cell.angle_beta   90.00
_cell.angle_gamma   90.00
#
_symmetry.space_group_name_H-M   'P 1'
#
loop_
_entity.id
_entity.type
_entity.pdbx_description
1 polymer ?
#
loop_
_entity_poly.entity_id
_entity_poly.type
_entity_poly.pdbx_seq_one_letter_code
_entity_poly.pdbx_strand_id
1 'polypeptide(L)'
;MTYVFFMVKHNKRGEYVVKKYGKILIIIAIIAVSGTVGTACNKNTDEDVQILSQSSQNPDTTGYEDKQNKEPEVSTDTDFKQDKDYKEALANTTKLPIYCINDDTGEIETVEIFIDQKTELSSSFVVEKVVEEFSNHALKIGIDKVDEDDKGNVVVSFKKNTAPEYGVGEDVEYLILDCISQSILDDLDSSKAVIFQIEGDAYKSSHISFKLNEAYSWK
;
A
#
# COMPACT_ATOMS: atom_id res chain seq x y z
N MET A 1 2.94 21.11 17.51
CA MET A 1 1.80 20.17 17.50
C MET A 1 2.26 18.90 16.82
N THR A 2 2.16 17.74 17.49
CA THR A 2 2.50 16.44 16.90
C THR A 2 1.21 15.72 16.58
N TYR A 3 0.98 15.38 15.31
CA TYR A 3 -0.20 14.62 14.91
C TYR A 3 0.02 13.14 15.24
N VAL A 4 -0.92 12.56 16.00
CA VAL A 4 -1.03 11.11 16.18
C VAL A 4 -2.13 10.64 15.24
N PHE A 5 -1.76 9.86 14.23
CA PHE A 5 -2.74 9.28 13.30
C PHE A 5 -3.44 8.11 13.98
N PHE A 6 -4.77 8.18 14.12
CA PHE A 6 -5.60 7.07 14.56
C PHE A 6 -6.43 6.58 13.39
N MET A 7 -6.08 5.40 12.85
CA MET A 7 -6.92 4.71 11.88
C MET A 7 -7.89 3.80 12.65
N VAL A 8 -9.19 3.99 12.47
CA VAL A 8 -10.25 3.21 13.13
C VAL A 8 -10.88 2.28 12.09
N LYS A 9 -10.48 1.00 12.09
CA LYS A 9 -11.09 -0.07 11.27
C LYS A 9 -12.38 -0.54 11.97
N HIS A 10 -13.54 -0.39 11.32
CA HIS A 10 -14.79 -0.97 11.80
C HIS A 10 -14.84 -2.47 11.47
N ASN A 11 -14.89 -3.33 12.49
CA ASN A 11 -15.13 -4.77 12.33
C ASN A 11 -16.58 -5.11 12.73
N LYS A 12 -17.22 -6.06 12.04
CA LYS A 12 -18.63 -6.49 12.20
C LYS A 12 -18.96 -7.18 13.55
N ARG A 13 -18.09 -7.10 14.56
CA ARG A 13 -18.32 -7.66 15.92
C ARG A 13 -18.02 -6.69 17.08
N GLY A 14 -17.82 -5.39 16.83
CA GLY A 14 -17.89 -4.37 17.87
C GLY A 14 -16.79 -4.33 18.95
N GLU A 15 -15.77 -5.19 18.87
CA GLU A 15 -14.65 -5.17 19.82
C GLU A 15 -13.52 -4.23 19.37
N TYR A 16 -13.14 -3.30 20.25
CA TYR A 16 -12.11 -2.29 20.00
C TYR A 16 -10.71 -2.82 20.36
N VAL A 17 -9.88 -3.14 19.36
CA VAL A 17 -8.46 -3.47 19.57
C VAL A 17 -7.60 -2.24 19.21
N VAL A 18 -7.27 -1.43 20.22
CA VAL A 18 -6.38 -0.27 20.05
C VAL A 18 -4.91 -0.72 20.11
N LYS A 19 -4.33 -1.07 18.95
CA LYS A 19 -2.88 -1.29 18.84
C LYS A 19 -2.13 0.06 18.99
N LYS A 20 -1.31 0.19 20.03
CA LYS A 20 -0.48 1.39 20.26
C LYS A 20 0.85 1.26 19.51
N TYR A 21 1.01 2.02 18.43
CA TYR A 21 2.32 2.15 17.78
C TYR A 21 3.27 2.96 18.67
N GLY A 22 4.50 2.45 18.82
CA GLY A 22 5.54 3.04 19.68
C GLY A 22 6.00 4.40 19.18
N LYS A 23 6.41 5.28 20.11
CA LYS A 23 6.93 6.62 19.79
C LYS A 23 8.28 6.51 19.09
N ILE A 24 8.32 6.74 17.78
CA ILE A 24 9.58 6.89 17.04
C ILE A 24 10.23 8.22 17.44
N LEU A 25 11.37 8.15 18.13
CA LEU A 25 12.18 9.32 18.51
C LEU A 25 13.09 9.72 17.35
N ILE A 26 12.69 10.74 16.59
CA ILE A 26 13.56 11.36 15.58
C ILE A 26 14.59 12.24 16.32
N ILE A 27 15.82 11.74 16.46
CA ILE A 27 16.95 12.52 16.99
C ILE A 27 17.56 13.34 15.85
N ILE A 28 17.14 14.60 15.72
CA ILE A 28 17.77 15.56 14.79
C ILE A 28 19.02 16.14 15.46
N ALA A 29 20.20 15.69 15.04
CA ALA A 29 21.47 16.27 15.47
C ALA A 29 21.73 17.61 14.76
N ILE A 30 21.39 18.72 15.39
CA ILE A 30 21.71 20.06 14.89
C ILE A 30 23.19 20.37 15.18
N ILE A 31 24.05 20.24 14.16
CA ILE A 31 25.43 20.71 14.23
C ILE A 31 25.43 22.23 13.97
N ALA A 32 25.37 23.01 15.04
CA ALA A 32 25.49 24.46 14.97
C ALA A 32 26.97 24.89 14.88
N VAL A 33 27.49 25.04 13.66
CA VAL A 33 28.71 25.82 13.41
C VAL A 33 28.32 27.27 13.16
N SER A 34 28.73 28.18 14.05
CA SER A 34 28.78 29.62 13.75
C SER A 34 29.83 30.29 14.63
N GLY A 35 30.73 31.01 13.97
CA GLY A 35 31.86 31.68 14.60
C GLY A 35 31.50 33.01 15.28
N THR A 36 32.52 33.58 15.91
CA THR A 36 32.48 34.79 16.73
C THR A 36 32.29 36.10 15.95
N VAL A 37 31.40 36.97 16.44
CA VAL A 37 31.63 38.43 16.55
C VAL A 37 30.84 38.97 17.74
N GLY A 38 31.31 40.04 18.40
CA GLY A 38 30.82 40.45 19.72
C GLY A 38 30.19 41.84 19.83
N THR A 39 29.75 42.15 21.05
CA THR A 39 29.40 43.47 21.62
C THR A 39 28.29 44.30 20.95
N ALA A 40 27.12 44.36 21.61
CA ALA A 40 26.52 45.60 22.12
C ALA A 40 25.41 45.29 23.14
N CYS A 41 25.34 46.03 24.25
CA CYS A 41 24.25 45.91 25.22
C CYS A 41 23.11 46.88 24.88
N ASN A 42 21.86 46.47 25.08
CA ASN A 42 20.89 47.33 25.76
C ASN A 42 19.88 46.50 26.56
N LYS A 43 19.40 47.08 27.68
CA LYS A 43 18.36 46.49 28.53
C LYS A 43 16.97 46.88 28.00
N ASN A 44 15.98 46.02 28.23
CA ASN A 44 14.87 46.36 29.14
C ASN A 44 14.05 45.11 29.50
N THR A 45 13.38 45.22 30.65
CA THR A 45 12.68 44.18 31.42
C THR A 45 11.24 43.97 30.90
N ASP A 46 10.63 42.80 31.14
CA ASP A 46 9.50 42.63 32.09
C ASP A 46 8.78 41.26 31.98
N GLU A 47 7.98 40.98 33.02
CA GLU A 47 7.32 39.70 33.38
C GLU A 47 5.80 39.97 33.61
N ASP A 48 4.86 39.03 33.79
CA ASP A 48 4.92 37.58 34.01
C ASP A 48 3.57 36.90 33.60
N VAL A 49 3.56 35.57 33.57
CA VAL A 49 2.44 34.67 33.93
C VAL A 49 1.23 34.44 32.99
N GLN A 50 0.65 33.26 33.23
CA GLN A 50 -0.49 32.58 32.60
C GLN A 50 -1.85 33.30 32.77
N ILE A 51 -2.88 32.90 32.01
CA ILE A 51 -4.10 32.27 32.57
C ILE A 51 -5.05 31.68 31.50
N LEU A 52 -5.78 30.65 31.93
CA LEU A 52 -6.84 29.88 31.26
C LEU A 52 -8.16 30.68 31.15
N SER A 53 -8.99 30.46 30.11
CA SER A 53 -10.45 30.16 30.23
C SER A 53 -11.26 30.32 28.93
N GLN A 54 -12.46 29.72 28.93
CA GLN A 54 -13.38 29.55 27.80
C GLN A 54 -14.45 30.65 27.76
N SER A 55 -14.98 30.95 26.57
CA SER A 55 -16.28 31.62 26.35
C SER A 55 -16.57 31.63 24.82
N SER A 56 -17.78 31.47 24.26
CA SER A 56 -19.09 31.02 24.75
C SER A 56 -20.02 30.77 23.52
N GLN A 57 -21.31 30.52 23.78
CA GLN A 57 -22.48 30.82 22.92
C GLN A 57 -23.06 29.68 22.06
N ASN A 58 -23.93 28.91 22.72
CA ASN A 58 -25.27 28.57 22.20
C ASN A 58 -26.08 29.89 22.00
N PRO A 59 -27.13 29.93 21.14
CA PRO A 59 -28.44 29.43 21.59
C PRO A 59 -29.37 28.85 20.49
N ASP A 60 -30.34 28.03 20.95
CA ASP A 60 -31.78 27.99 20.60
C ASP A 60 -32.27 27.89 19.13
N THR A 61 -33.41 27.26 18.78
CA THR A 61 -34.40 26.42 19.49
C THR A 61 -35.32 25.75 18.42
N THR A 62 -36.24 24.87 18.84
CA THR A 62 -37.30 24.15 18.06
C THR A 62 -36.86 22.84 17.37
N GLY A 63 -37.66 21.75 17.35
CA GLY A 63 -38.90 21.49 18.08
C GLY A 63 -39.92 20.67 17.29
N TYR A 64 -40.13 19.39 17.66
CA TYR A 64 -41.16 18.46 17.13
C TYR A 64 -40.96 18.06 15.64
N GLU A 65 -41.44 16.93 15.13
CA GLU A 65 -42.51 16.00 15.57
C GLU A 65 -42.24 14.56 15.04
N ASP A 66 -42.70 13.53 15.75
CA ASP A 66 -42.60 12.11 15.36
C ASP A 66 -43.81 11.68 14.51
N LYS A 67 -43.59 11.02 13.37
CA LYS A 67 -44.65 10.31 12.60
C LYS A 67 -44.19 8.98 12.00
N GLN A 68 -45.06 8.00 12.22
CA GLN A 68 -44.90 6.56 12.01
C GLN A 68 -45.28 6.09 10.59
N ASN A 69 -44.73 4.94 10.17
CA ASN A 69 -45.16 4.07 9.05
C ASN A 69 -45.13 4.63 7.60
N LYS A 70 -44.30 4.02 6.75
CA LYS A 70 -44.76 2.92 5.87
C LYS A 70 -43.63 2.22 5.12
N GLU A 71 -43.70 0.89 5.10
CA GLU A 71 -43.04 0.02 4.14
C GLU A 71 -43.65 0.19 2.74
N PRO A 72 -42.84 0.28 1.67
CA PRO A 72 -43.28 0.03 0.31
C PRO A 72 -42.67 -1.27 -0.22
N GLU A 73 -43.45 -2.35 -0.23
CA GLU A 73 -43.21 -3.44 -1.18
C GLU A 73 -43.24 -2.85 -2.59
N VAL A 74 -42.12 -2.92 -3.31
CA VAL A 74 -42.06 -2.63 -4.75
C VAL A 74 -41.59 -3.89 -5.46
N SER A 75 -42.55 -4.77 -5.71
CA SER A 75 -42.42 -5.83 -6.70
C SER A 75 -42.30 -5.20 -8.08
N THR A 76 -41.09 -5.19 -8.64
CA THR A 76 -40.88 -4.98 -10.07
C THR A 76 -40.13 -6.17 -10.63
N ASP A 77 -40.88 -7.11 -11.21
CA ASP A 77 -40.38 -8.06 -12.20
C ASP A 77 -39.72 -7.25 -13.32
N THR A 78 -38.42 -7.06 -13.20
CA THR A 78 -37.61 -6.58 -14.31
C THR A 78 -37.17 -7.82 -15.05
N ASP A 79 -37.86 -8.11 -16.15
CA ASP A 79 -37.45 -9.09 -17.15
C ASP A 79 -36.12 -8.63 -17.77
N PHE A 80 -35.03 -8.89 -17.05
CA PHE A 80 -33.68 -8.77 -17.56
C PHE A 80 -33.55 -9.81 -18.67
N LYS A 81 -33.73 -9.35 -19.91
CA LYS A 81 -33.18 -10.02 -21.08
C LYS A 81 -31.69 -10.19 -20.84
N GLN A 82 -31.32 -11.35 -20.31
CA GLN A 82 -29.95 -11.72 -20.02
C GLN A 82 -29.25 -11.89 -21.37
N ASP A 83 -28.64 -10.78 -21.81
CA ASP A 83 -28.12 -10.65 -23.16
C ASP A 83 -27.08 -11.73 -23.45
N LYS A 84 -27.02 -12.19 -24.70
CA LYS A 84 -26.08 -13.26 -25.10
C LYS A 84 -24.64 -12.87 -24.76
N ASP A 85 -24.34 -11.59 -24.89
CA ASP A 85 -23.06 -10.94 -24.61
C ASP A 85 -22.51 -11.31 -23.23
N TYR A 86 -23.33 -11.29 -22.17
CA TYR A 86 -22.85 -11.59 -20.81
C TYR A 86 -22.48 -13.06 -20.60
N LYS A 87 -23.15 -13.99 -21.30
CA LYS A 87 -22.79 -15.42 -21.27
C LYS A 87 -21.56 -15.71 -22.11
N GLU A 88 -21.39 -15.00 -23.22
CA GLU A 88 -20.23 -15.13 -24.09
C GLU A 88 -18.97 -14.51 -23.46
N ALA A 89 -19.09 -13.36 -22.78
CA ALA A 89 -18.01 -12.77 -21.99
C ALA A 89 -17.53 -13.71 -20.87
N LEU A 90 -18.44 -14.23 -20.03
CA LEU A 90 -18.08 -15.15 -18.94
C LEU A 90 -17.51 -16.49 -19.43
N ALA A 91 -17.87 -16.94 -20.64
CA ALA A 91 -17.30 -18.15 -21.25
C ALA A 91 -15.88 -17.94 -21.81
N ASN A 92 -15.45 -16.69 -22.03
CA ASN A 92 -14.15 -16.34 -22.59
C ASN A 92 -13.12 -15.89 -21.54
N THR A 93 -13.45 -15.85 -20.24
CA THR A 93 -12.48 -15.58 -19.18
C THR A 93 -11.77 -16.85 -18.69
N THR A 94 -10.55 -16.70 -18.18
CA THR A 94 -9.80 -17.70 -17.39
C THR A 94 -9.36 -17.06 -16.07
N LYS A 95 -8.95 -17.90 -15.11
CA LYS A 95 -8.32 -17.45 -13.87
C LYS A 95 -6.81 -17.33 -14.05
N LEU A 96 -6.23 -16.30 -13.42
CA LEU A 96 -4.81 -16.09 -13.20
C LEU A 96 -4.59 -15.99 -11.68
N PRO A 97 -3.91 -16.95 -11.03
CA PRO A 97 -3.54 -16.86 -9.62
C PRO A 97 -2.35 -15.92 -9.43
N ILE A 98 -2.54 -14.79 -8.76
CA ILE A 98 -1.42 -13.97 -8.30
C ILE A 98 -1.24 -14.08 -6.79
N TYR A 99 -0.10 -13.64 -6.27
CA TYR A 99 0.21 -13.63 -4.85
C TYR A 99 0.29 -12.20 -4.31
N CYS A 100 -0.31 -11.98 -3.14
CA CYS A 100 -0.33 -10.70 -2.42
C CYS A 100 -0.15 -10.92 -0.91
N ILE A 101 -0.03 -9.85 -0.12
CA ILE A 101 0.04 -9.91 1.35
C ILE A 101 -1.38 -9.76 1.92
N ASN A 102 -1.80 -10.71 2.75
CA ASN A 102 -3.04 -10.59 3.51
C ASN A 102 -2.88 -9.55 4.65
N ASP A 103 -3.64 -8.46 4.59
CA ASP A 103 -3.57 -7.35 5.58
C ASP A 103 -3.87 -7.75 7.03
N ASP A 104 -4.63 -8.83 7.25
CA ASP A 104 -5.08 -9.25 8.59
C ASP A 104 -4.11 -10.27 9.23
N THR A 105 -3.41 -11.10 8.44
CA THR A 105 -2.39 -12.06 8.93
C THR A 105 -0.95 -11.59 8.77
N GLY A 106 -0.64 -10.81 7.73
CA GLY A 106 0.72 -10.47 7.32
C GLY A 106 1.44 -11.61 6.57
N GLU A 107 0.71 -12.61 6.08
CA GLU A 107 1.23 -13.74 5.31
C GLU A 107 0.88 -13.61 3.82
N ILE A 108 1.54 -14.38 2.96
CA ILE A 108 1.22 -14.43 1.52
C ILE A 108 -0.11 -15.16 1.31
N GLU A 109 -1.00 -14.61 0.48
CA GLU A 109 -2.21 -15.28 0.00
C GLU A 109 -2.33 -15.23 -1.53
N THR A 110 -3.05 -16.22 -2.08
CA THR A 110 -3.36 -16.28 -3.51
C THR A 110 -4.66 -15.53 -3.82
N VAL A 111 -4.61 -14.61 -4.77
CA VAL A 111 -5.76 -13.86 -5.28
C VAL A 111 -6.05 -14.31 -6.72
N GLU A 112 -7.28 -14.76 -6.98
CA GLU A 112 -7.70 -15.17 -8.32
C GLU A 112 -8.18 -13.97 -9.15
N ILE A 113 -7.43 -13.57 -10.17
CA ILE A 113 -7.84 -12.55 -11.14
C ILE A 113 -8.49 -13.22 -12.35
N PHE A 114 -9.56 -12.62 -12.88
CA PHE A 114 -10.18 -13.06 -14.13
C PHE A 114 -9.65 -12.24 -15.30
N ILE A 115 -9.07 -12.92 -16.30
CA ILE A 115 -8.53 -12.33 -17.54
C ILE A 115 -9.19 -12.98 -18.76
N ASP A 116 -9.12 -12.34 -19.93
CA ASP A 116 -9.57 -12.99 -21.17
C ASP A 116 -8.65 -14.17 -21.52
N GLN A 117 -9.21 -15.29 -21.98
CA GLN A 117 -8.46 -16.47 -22.47
C GLN A 117 -7.55 -16.17 -23.67
N LYS A 118 -7.72 -15.01 -24.30
CA LYS A 118 -6.91 -14.54 -25.44
C LYS A 118 -5.79 -13.59 -24.99
N THR A 119 -5.70 -13.26 -23.71
CA THR A 119 -4.60 -12.46 -23.15
C THR A 119 -3.31 -13.26 -23.25
N GLU A 120 -2.31 -12.69 -23.92
CA GLU A 120 -0.95 -13.21 -23.93
C GLU A 120 -0.31 -12.90 -22.56
N LEU A 121 -0.03 -13.96 -21.78
CA LEU A 121 0.65 -13.82 -20.50
C LEU A 121 2.12 -13.46 -20.75
N SER A 122 2.57 -12.40 -20.08
CA SER A 122 3.95 -11.94 -20.11
C SER A 122 4.38 -11.52 -18.71
N SER A 123 5.69 -11.58 -18.48
CA SER A 123 6.34 -11.16 -17.24
C SER A 123 5.91 -9.76 -16.78
N SER A 124 5.79 -8.81 -17.70
CA SER A 124 5.32 -7.45 -17.38
C SER A 124 3.84 -7.39 -16.99
N PHE A 125 2.98 -8.22 -17.61
CA PHE A 125 1.55 -8.25 -17.31
C PHE A 125 1.27 -8.87 -15.93
N VAL A 126 1.96 -9.96 -15.59
CA VAL A 126 1.84 -10.58 -14.25
C VAL A 126 2.29 -9.60 -13.16
N VAL A 127 3.43 -8.93 -13.34
CA VAL A 127 3.93 -7.90 -12.39
C VAL A 127 2.97 -6.72 -12.29
N GLU A 128 2.37 -6.26 -13.40
CA GLU A 128 1.33 -5.22 -13.39
C GLU A 128 0.15 -5.62 -12.50
N LYS A 129 -0.35 -6.87 -12.61
CA LYS A 129 -1.47 -7.36 -11.80
C LYS A 129 -1.15 -7.52 -10.32
N VAL A 130 0.06 -7.97 -9.98
CA VAL A 130 0.54 -7.99 -8.59
C VAL A 130 0.61 -6.56 -8.00
N VAL A 131 1.09 -5.58 -8.78
CA VAL A 131 1.22 -4.18 -8.32
C VAL A 131 -0.13 -3.44 -8.26
N GLU A 132 -1.08 -3.77 -9.15
CA GLU A 132 -2.48 -3.35 -9.03
C GLU A 132 -3.08 -3.84 -7.71
N GLU A 133 -2.89 -5.12 -7.36
CA GLU A 133 -3.46 -5.66 -6.13
C GLU A 133 -2.80 -5.08 -4.87
N PHE A 134 -1.47 -4.95 -4.82
CA PHE A 134 -0.81 -4.21 -3.75
C PHE A 134 -1.32 -2.77 -3.58
N SER A 135 -1.73 -2.12 -4.68
CA SER A 135 -2.34 -0.78 -4.62
C SER A 135 -3.73 -0.79 -3.97
N ASN A 136 -4.50 -1.89 -4.08
CA ASN A 136 -5.76 -2.11 -3.36
C ASN A 136 -5.53 -2.21 -1.83
N HIS A 137 -4.39 -2.79 -1.42
CA HIS A 137 -3.91 -2.83 -0.03
C HIS A 137 -3.17 -1.53 0.42
N ALA A 138 -3.32 -0.44 -0.33
CA ALA A 138 -2.65 0.86 -0.10
C ALA A 138 -1.11 0.81 -0.08
N LEU A 139 -0.49 -0.24 -0.62
CA LEU A 139 0.95 -0.42 -0.74
C LEU A 139 1.42 -0.08 -2.15
N LYS A 140 1.98 1.12 -2.32
CA LYS A 140 2.42 1.60 -3.64
C LYS A 140 3.83 1.12 -3.99
N ILE A 141 3.92 0.10 -4.84
CA ILE A 141 5.18 -0.36 -5.43
C ILE A 141 5.52 0.48 -6.68
N GLY A 142 6.79 0.85 -6.84
CA GLY A 142 7.26 1.57 -8.02
C GLY A 142 8.04 0.66 -8.96
N ILE A 143 7.43 0.17 -10.03
CA ILE A 143 8.14 -0.53 -11.11
C ILE A 143 8.81 0.49 -12.04
N ASP A 144 10.08 0.28 -12.35
CA ASP A 144 10.84 1.00 -13.39
C ASP A 144 10.64 0.30 -14.74
N LYS A 145 10.99 -0.99 -14.82
CA LYS A 145 10.79 -1.84 -16.01
C LYS A 145 10.76 -3.33 -15.63
N VAL A 146 10.20 -4.16 -16.51
CA VAL A 146 10.28 -5.62 -16.45
C VAL A 146 10.79 -6.11 -17.80
N ASP A 147 11.91 -6.84 -17.80
CA ASP A 147 12.56 -7.41 -18.98
C ASP A 147 12.82 -8.91 -18.77
N GLU A 148 13.28 -9.61 -19.80
CA GLU A 148 13.84 -10.96 -19.71
C GLU A 148 15.31 -10.97 -20.16
N ASP A 149 16.16 -11.70 -19.44
CA ASP A 149 17.58 -11.83 -19.79
C ASP A 149 17.85 -12.93 -20.83
N ASP A 150 19.10 -13.00 -21.31
CA ASP A 150 19.54 -13.98 -22.32
C ASP A 150 19.47 -15.45 -21.87
N LYS A 151 19.14 -15.70 -20.60
CA LYS A 151 19.02 -17.04 -20.00
C LYS A 151 17.56 -17.40 -19.70
N GLY A 152 16.60 -16.49 -19.87
CA GLY A 152 15.20 -16.69 -19.48
C GLY A 152 14.96 -16.48 -17.98
N ASN A 153 15.69 -15.56 -17.36
CA ASN A 153 15.33 -15.02 -16.05
C ASN A 153 14.54 -13.71 -16.25
N VAL A 154 13.51 -13.49 -15.44
CA VAL A 154 12.76 -12.23 -15.45
C VAL A 154 13.50 -11.20 -14.61
N VAL A 155 13.80 -10.05 -15.18
CA VAL A 155 14.44 -8.92 -14.49
C VAL A 155 13.38 -7.90 -14.12
N VAL A 156 13.10 -7.76 -12.82
CA VAL A 156 12.18 -6.74 -12.29
C VAL A 156 13.00 -5.60 -11.69
N SER A 157 12.98 -4.46 -12.35
CA SER A 157 13.63 -3.22 -11.91
C SER A 157 12.60 -2.35 -11.19
N PHE A 158 12.90 -1.92 -9.96
CA PHE A 158 12.09 -0.95 -9.22
C PHE A 158 12.65 0.48 -9.34
N LYS A 159 11.79 1.47 -9.14
CA LYS A 159 12.15 2.89 -9.05
C LYS A 159 12.76 3.22 -7.69
N LYS A 160 13.79 4.06 -7.64
CA LYS A 160 14.39 4.52 -6.37
C LYS A 160 13.38 5.32 -5.54
N ASN A 161 13.50 5.24 -4.22
CA ASN A 161 12.66 5.91 -3.22
C ASN A 161 11.19 5.44 -3.25
N THR A 162 10.93 4.20 -3.65
CA THR A 162 9.61 3.55 -3.63
C THR A 162 9.69 2.16 -3.05
N ALA A 163 8.56 1.58 -2.61
CA ALA A 163 8.54 0.19 -2.18
C ALA A 163 8.87 -0.73 -3.38
N PRO A 164 9.63 -1.82 -3.19
CA PRO A 164 10.12 -2.35 -1.91
C PRO A 164 11.39 -1.66 -1.34
N GLU A 165 12.16 -0.92 -2.13
CA GLU A 165 13.45 -0.33 -1.68
C GLU A 165 13.34 0.67 -0.52
N TYR A 166 12.24 1.43 -0.46
CA TYR A 166 12.01 2.47 0.54
C TYR A 166 10.58 2.48 1.07
N GLY A 167 10.42 2.83 2.35
CA GLY A 167 9.13 3.07 2.98
C GLY A 167 8.42 1.83 3.56
N VAL A 168 9.05 0.65 3.45
CA VAL A 168 8.62 -0.61 4.07
C VAL A 168 9.69 -1.12 5.05
N GLY A 169 9.32 -2.04 5.94
CA GLY A 169 10.27 -2.75 6.81
C GLY A 169 10.74 -4.07 6.17
N GLU A 170 11.84 -4.63 6.67
CA GLU A 170 12.50 -5.85 6.15
C GLU A 170 11.52 -7.00 5.84
N ASP A 171 10.63 -7.36 6.78
CA ASP A 171 9.67 -8.46 6.58
C ASP A 171 8.71 -8.20 5.40
N VAL A 172 8.20 -6.97 5.30
CA VAL A 172 7.31 -6.54 4.20
C VAL A 172 8.08 -6.45 2.89
N GLU A 173 9.36 -6.07 2.94
CA GLU A 173 10.25 -6.04 1.78
C GLU A 173 10.41 -7.45 1.18
N TYR A 174 10.74 -8.46 2.00
CA TYR A 174 10.80 -9.85 1.54
C TYR A 174 9.46 -10.33 0.99
N LEU A 175 8.34 -10.08 1.68
CA LEU A 175 7.01 -10.48 1.23
C LEU A 175 6.64 -9.89 -0.15
N ILE A 176 6.99 -8.62 -0.43
CA ILE A 176 6.79 -8.03 -1.78
C ILE A 176 7.58 -8.81 -2.83
N LEU A 177 8.85 -9.12 -2.55
CA LEU A 177 9.73 -9.83 -3.47
C LEU A 177 9.26 -11.28 -3.69
N ASP A 178 8.81 -11.96 -2.63
CA ASP A 178 8.25 -13.31 -2.68
C ASP A 178 6.94 -13.35 -3.47
N CYS A 179 5.99 -12.44 -3.22
CA CYS A 179 4.73 -12.33 -3.97
C CYS A 179 4.97 -12.12 -5.48
N ILE A 180 5.87 -11.20 -5.84
CA ILE A 180 6.23 -10.98 -7.25
C ILE A 180 6.91 -12.23 -7.83
N SER A 181 7.84 -12.85 -7.10
CA SER A 181 8.57 -14.04 -7.55
C SER A 181 7.65 -15.24 -7.76
N GLN A 182 6.75 -15.55 -6.83
CA GLN A 182 5.82 -16.67 -6.93
C GLN A 182 4.83 -16.46 -8.08
N SER A 183 4.27 -15.25 -8.23
CA SER A 183 3.33 -14.95 -9.32
C SER A 183 3.97 -15.12 -10.70
N ILE A 184 5.22 -14.70 -10.87
CA ILE A 184 5.97 -14.89 -12.13
C ILE A 184 6.24 -16.38 -12.39
N LEU A 185 6.70 -17.12 -11.38
CA LEU A 185 7.22 -18.47 -11.57
C LEU A 185 6.14 -19.56 -11.66
N ASP A 186 4.96 -19.33 -11.10
CA ASP A 186 3.85 -20.29 -11.17
C ASP A 186 3.06 -20.21 -12.50
N ASP A 187 2.97 -19.03 -13.12
CA ASP A 187 2.19 -18.81 -14.35
C ASP A 187 3.03 -18.81 -15.64
N LEU A 188 4.35 -18.63 -15.55
CA LEU A 188 5.23 -18.49 -16.72
C LEU A 188 6.28 -19.60 -16.76
N ASP A 189 5.89 -20.77 -17.28
CA ASP A 189 6.74 -21.99 -17.46
C ASP A 189 8.14 -21.75 -18.07
N SER A 190 8.32 -20.66 -18.84
CA SER A 190 9.60 -20.29 -19.45
C SER A 190 10.58 -19.61 -18.49
N SER A 191 10.09 -19.04 -17.39
CA SER A 191 10.83 -18.23 -16.42
C SER A 191 11.59 -19.12 -15.44
N LYS A 192 12.91 -19.02 -15.40
CA LYS A 192 13.76 -19.89 -14.55
C LYS A 192 13.97 -19.34 -13.14
N ALA A 193 14.02 -18.01 -13.03
CA ALA A 193 14.22 -17.27 -11.81
C ALA A 193 13.81 -15.80 -12.02
N VAL A 194 13.66 -15.08 -10.92
CA VAL A 194 13.48 -13.62 -10.92
C VAL A 194 14.77 -12.96 -10.42
N ILE A 195 15.15 -11.85 -11.06
CA ILE A 195 16.29 -11.02 -10.69
C ILE A 195 15.74 -9.65 -10.34
N PHE A 196 15.98 -9.19 -9.10
CA PHE A 196 15.58 -7.87 -8.67
C PHE A 196 16.70 -6.84 -8.91
N GLN A 197 16.31 -5.64 -9.34
CA GLN A 197 17.18 -4.50 -9.63
C GLN A 197 16.54 -3.19 -9.17
N ILE A 198 17.34 -2.14 -9.04
CA ILE A 198 16.85 -0.78 -8.78
C ILE A 198 17.34 0.13 -9.92
N GLU A 199 16.43 0.57 -10.80
CA GLU A 199 16.74 1.38 -12.00
C GLU A 199 17.87 0.80 -12.87
N GLY A 200 17.91 -0.53 -13.01
CA GLY A 200 18.95 -1.27 -13.75
C GLY A 200 20.25 -1.56 -12.96
N ASP A 201 20.40 -1.02 -11.75
CA ASP A 201 21.51 -1.33 -10.85
C ASP A 201 21.21 -2.56 -9.96
N ALA A 202 22.25 -3.08 -9.31
CA ALA A 202 22.13 -4.14 -8.31
C ALA A 202 21.12 -3.77 -7.20
N TYR A 203 20.24 -4.71 -6.81
CA TYR A 203 19.24 -4.44 -5.79
C TYR A 203 19.87 -4.16 -4.43
N LYS A 204 19.49 -3.04 -3.82
CA LYS A 204 19.99 -2.62 -2.51
C LYS A 204 19.02 -1.65 -1.84
N SER A 205 18.48 -2.07 -0.70
CA SER A 205 17.71 -1.24 0.23
C SER A 205 18.50 -1.02 1.53
N SER A 206 17.80 -0.58 2.59
CA SER A 206 18.34 -0.55 3.95
C SER A 206 18.41 -1.93 4.64
N HIS A 207 17.70 -2.94 4.13
CA HIS A 207 17.58 -4.26 4.78
C HIS A 207 18.19 -5.38 3.92
N ILE A 208 17.96 -5.34 2.61
CA ILE A 208 18.29 -6.42 1.67
C ILE A 208 19.27 -5.90 0.61
N SER A 209 20.21 -6.75 0.17
CA SER A 209 21.02 -6.45 -1.01
C SER A 209 21.41 -7.71 -1.77
N PHE A 210 21.23 -7.67 -3.09
CA PHE A 210 21.62 -8.69 -4.04
C PHE A 210 22.66 -8.11 -5.01
N LYS A 211 23.54 -8.93 -5.59
CA LYS A 211 24.43 -8.46 -6.66
C LYS A 211 23.64 -8.23 -7.95
N LEU A 212 24.23 -7.46 -8.86
CA LEU A 212 23.69 -7.34 -10.21
C LEU A 212 23.59 -8.72 -10.86
N ASN A 213 22.41 -9.06 -11.38
CA ASN A 213 22.08 -10.35 -11.98
C ASN A 213 22.16 -11.55 -11.01
N GLU A 214 22.02 -11.32 -9.71
CA GLU A 214 21.82 -12.40 -8.73
C GLU A 214 20.34 -12.84 -8.75
N ALA A 215 20.13 -14.14 -8.98
CA ALA A 215 18.80 -14.73 -8.97
C ALA A 215 18.24 -14.75 -7.54
N TYR A 216 17.04 -14.21 -7.37
CA TYR A 216 16.31 -14.26 -6.12
C TYR A 216 15.96 -15.71 -5.77
N SER A 217 16.27 -16.09 -4.53
CA SER A 217 15.94 -17.41 -3.99
C SER A 217 14.79 -17.26 -3.01
N TRP A 218 13.56 -17.29 -3.54
CA TRP A 218 12.34 -17.39 -2.73
C TRP A 218 12.39 -18.65 -1.85
N LYS A 219 11.71 -18.62 -0.70
CA LYS A 219 11.77 -19.68 0.33
C LYS A 219 10.41 -20.24 0.70
#